data_AF-M5GAV3-F1
#
_entry.id   AF-M5GAV3-F1
#
_cell.length_a   1.000
_cell.length_b   1.000
_cell.length_c   1.000
_cell.angle_alpha   90.00
_cell.angle_beta   90.00
_cell.angle_gamma   90.00
#
_symmetry.space_group_name_H-M   'P 1'
#
loop_
_entity.id
_entity.type
_entity.pdbx_description
1 polymer ?
#
loop_
_entity_poly.entity_id
_entity_poly.type
_entity_poly.pdbx_seq_one_letter_code
_entity_poly.pdbx_strand_id
1 'polypeptide(L)'
;ISGMKPITYDCCINSCVAYIGALTKLRCCPHCSEPRFKTNGKPAQPYHYLPIIPQLQAQYANVERQNPHSLKRTDIFQGRTYCELCKCYISVNRKTLKMKYFDTPQDIALGLSTDGFAPFKGPRTTAWPTILINYNLPLQDRTHIKSLL
;
A
#
# COMPACT_ATOMS: atom_id res chain seq x y z
N ILE A 1 -14.96 1.58 -14.81
CA ILE A 1 -14.83 1.03 -13.43
C ILE A 1 -13.95 -0.20 -13.57
N SER A 2 -12.75 -0.16 -13.00
CA SER A 2 -11.84 -1.32 -13.00
C SER A 2 -12.56 -2.50 -12.34
N GLY A 3 -12.55 -3.69 -12.96
CA GLY A 3 -13.25 -4.88 -12.45
C GLY A 3 -12.66 -5.47 -11.16
N MET A 4 -11.94 -4.67 -10.37
CA MET A 4 -11.28 -5.11 -9.15
C MET A 4 -12.26 -5.15 -7.99
N LYS A 5 -12.24 -6.28 -7.28
CA LYS A 5 -13.09 -6.50 -6.11
C LYS A 5 -12.29 -6.22 -4.84
N PRO A 6 -12.82 -5.39 -3.91
CA PRO A 6 -12.22 -5.25 -2.59
C PRO A 6 -12.13 -6.59 -1.87
N ILE A 7 -11.04 -6.80 -1.15
CA ILE A 7 -10.87 -7.89 -0.19
C ILE A 7 -11.15 -7.33 1.20
N THR A 8 -11.84 -8.10 2.04
CA THR A 8 -12.07 -7.73 3.44
C THR A 8 -11.18 -8.56 4.34
N TYR A 9 -10.50 -7.87 5.26
CA TYR A 9 -9.75 -8.48 6.35
C TYR A 9 -10.45 -8.20 7.68
N ASP A 10 -10.42 -9.18 8.56
CA ASP A 10 -10.83 -8.98 9.95
C ASP A 10 -9.66 -8.33 10.69
N CYS A 11 -9.96 -7.27 11.43
CA CYS A 11 -9.01 -6.57 12.28
C CYS A 11 -9.48 -6.57 13.73
N CYS A 12 -8.53 -6.36 14.64
CA CYS A 12 -8.85 -6.02 16.03
C CYS A 12 -9.63 -4.70 16.06
N ILE A 13 -10.58 -4.57 17.00
CA ILE A 13 -11.34 -3.33 17.20
C ILE A 13 -10.43 -2.13 17.51
N ASN A 14 -9.32 -2.38 18.21
CA ASN A 14 -8.30 -1.38 18.53
C ASN A 14 -7.18 -1.29 17.46
N SER A 15 -7.39 -1.87 16.28
CA SER A 15 -6.46 -1.87 15.14
C SER A 15 -5.06 -2.44 15.43
N CYS A 16 -4.89 -3.25 16.49
CA CYS A 16 -3.58 -3.82 16.85
C CYS A 16 -3.06 -4.81 15.81
N VAL A 17 -3.94 -5.62 15.21
CA VAL A 17 -3.59 -6.66 14.23
C VAL A 17 -4.69 -6.81 13.17
N ALA A 18 -4.28 -7.24 11.99
CA ALA A 18 -5.15 -7.91 11.02
C ALA A 18 -5.01 -9.43 11.18
N TYR A 19 -6.12 -10.16 11.19
CA TYR A 19 -6.15 -11.62 11.38
C TYR A 19 -5.81 -12.35 10.07
N ILE A 20 -4.57 -12.21 9.61
CA ILE A 20 -4.02 -12.78 8.38
C ILE A 20 -2.84 -13.73 8.67
N GLY A 21 -2.49 -14.59 7.70
CA GLY A 21 -1.38 -15.54 7.82
C GLY A 21 -1.49 -16.40 9.09
N ALA A 22 -0.47 -16.32 9.95
CA ALA A 22 -0.41 -17.07 11.20
C ALA A 22 -1.52 -16.69 12.22
N LEU A 23 -2.11 -15.50 12.10
CA LEU A 23 -3.13 -15.01 13.03
C LEU A 23 -4.56 -15.43 12.64
N THR A 24 -4.73 -16.09 11.49
CA THR A 24 -6.05 -16.46 10.94
C THR A 24 -6.90 -17.34 11.85
N LYS A 25 -6.28 -18.14 12.71
CA LYS A 25 -6.99 -19.05 13.65
C LYS A 25 -7.32 -18.40 15.00
N LEU A 26 -6.79 -17.21 15.27
CA LEU A 26 -7.01 -16.54 16.55
C LEU A 26 -8.43 -15.98 16.63
N ARG A 27 -9.03 -16.12 17.82
CA ARG A 27 -10.35 -15.57 18.16
C ARG A 27 -10.28 -14.33 19.05
N CYS A 28 -9.13 -14.06 19.66
CA CYS A 28 -8.87 -12.86 20.45
C CYS A 28 -7.56 -12.22 20.02
N CYS A 29 -7.45 -10.91 20.19
CA CYS A 29 -6.26 -10.15 19.87
C CYS A 29 -5.11 -10.57 20.81
N PRO A 30 -3.92 -10.92 20.30
CA PRO A 30 -2.78 -11.30 21.15
C PRO A 30 -2.20 -10.13 21.95
N HIS A 31 -2.56 -8.87 21.63
CA HIS A 31 -2.02 -7.68 22.30
C HIS A 31 -2.99 -7.06 23.31
N CYS A 32 -4.29 -7.04 23.03
CA CYS A 32 -5.29 -6.38 23.87
C CYS A 32 -6.43 -7.30 24.32
N SER A 33 -6.36 -8.60 23.99
CA SER A 33 -7.33 -9.65 24.37
C SER A 33 -8.78 -9.46 23.89
N GLU A 34 -9.08 -8.37 23.18
CA GLU A 34 -10.40 -8.12 22.58
C GLU A 34 -10.82 -9.23 21.62
N PRO A 35 -12.09 -9.62 21.59
CA PRO A 35 -12.58 -10.65 20.70
C PRO A 35 -12.55 -10.18 19.24
N ARG A 36 -12.18 -11.09 18.34
CA ARG A 36 -12.18 -10.86 16.90
C ARG A 36 -13.60 -10.65 16.34
N PHE A 37 -14.59 -11.31 16.91
CA PHE A 37 -15.97 -11.32 16.43
C PHE A 37 -16.92 -10.74 17.48
N LYS A 38 -17.99 -10.11 17.00
CA LYS A 38 -19.13 -9.68 17.82
C LYS A 38 -20.00 -10.88 18.18
N THR A 39 -20.96 -10.69 19.09
CA THR A 39 -21.91 -11.73 19.52
C THR A 39 -22.73 -12.33 18.37
N ASN A 40 -22.94 -11.57 17.28
CA ASN A 40 -23.63 -12.03 16.08
C ASN A 40 -22.73 -12.78 15.07
N GLY A 41 -21.50 -13.11 15.45
CA GLY A 41 -20.53 -13.84 14.61
C GLY A 41 -19.86 -12.99 13.52
N LYS A 42 -20.20 -11.70 13.37
CA LYS A 42 -19.53 -10.80 12.40
C LYS A 42 -18.20 -10.29 12.97
N PRO A 43 -17.21 -9.96 12.12
CA PRO A 43 -15.97 -9.34 12.55
C PRO A 43 -16.23 -8.07 13.37
N ALA A 44 -15.43 -7.87 14.42
CA ALA A 44 -15.49 -6.68 15.24
C ALA A 44 -15.20 -5.42 14.42
N GLN A 45 -14.16 -5.49 13.58
CA GLN A 45 -13.68 -4.42 12.71
C GLN A 45 -13.27 -4.98 11.34
N PRO A 46 -14.11 -4.87 10.29
CA PRO A 46 -13.71 -5.21 8.94
C PRO A 46 -12.85 -4.08 8.33
N TYR A 47 -11.78 -4.44 7.63
CA TYR A 47 -10.96 -3.53 6.83
C TYR A 47 -11.07 -3.90 5.35
N HIS A 48 -11.41 -2.94 4.51
CA HIS A 48 -11.53 -3.15 3.07
C HIS A 48 -10.26 -2.69 2.36
N TYR A 49 -9.70 -3.57 1.54
CA TYR A 49 -8.44 -3.37 0.84
C TYR A 49 -8.62 -3.66 -0.64
N LEU A 50 -8.15 -2.75 -1.50
CA LEU A 50 -8.02 -2.99 -2.93
C LEU A 50 -6.66 -3.63 -3.20
N PRO A 51 -6.59 -4.85 -3.76
CA PRO A 51 -5.32 -5.55 -3.96
C PRO A 51 -4.35 -4.79 -4.86
N ILE A 52 -3.13 -4.56 -4.39
CA ILE A 52 -2.13 -3.77 -5.11
C ILE A 52 -1.56 -4.49 -6.33
N ILE A 53 -1.34 -5.81 -6.23
CA ILE A 53 -0.72 -6.60 -7.31
C ILE A 53 -1.51 -6.51 -8.62
N PRO A 54 -2.84 -6.78 -8.66
CA PRO A 54 -3.59 -6.66 -9.90
C PRO A 54 -3.68 -5.20 -10.40
N GLN A 55 -3.63 -4.21 -9.50
CA GLN A 55 -3.55 -2.80 -9.89
C GLN A 55 -2.26 -2.51 -10.65
N LEU A 56 -1.11 -2.96 -10.12
CA LEU A 56 0.18 -2.80 -10.77
C LEU A 56 0.21 -3.58 -12.10
N GLN A 57 -0.26 -4.82 -12.14
CA GLN A 57 -0.33 -5.60 -13.38
C GLN A 57 -1.16 -4.87 -14.46
N ALA A 58 -2.32 -4.30 -14.10
CA ALA A 58 -3.14 -3.52 -15.02
C ALA A 58 -2.42 -2.23 -15.47
N GLN A 59 -1.72 -1.54 -14.57
CA GLN A 59 -0.96 -0.33 -14.90
C GLN A 59 0.18 -0.62 -15.89
N TYR A 60 0.89 -1.74 -15.72
CA TYR A 60 2.05 -2.13 -16.52
C TYR A 60 1.71 -3.00 -17.74
N ALA A 61 0.45 -3.41 -17.90
CA ALA A 61 -0.02 -4.02 -19.15
C ALA A 61 0.12 -3.06 -20.35
N ASN A 62 0.18 -1.75 -20.11
CA ASN A 62 0.51 -0.75 -21.13
C ASN A 62 2.04 -0.66 -21.31
N VAL A 63 2.52 -0.99 -22.52
CA VAL A 63 3.94 -1.00 -22.90
C VAL A 63 4.61 0.36 -22.71
N GLU A 64 3.87 1.47 -22.93
CA GLU A 64 4.41 2.83 -22.72
C GLU A 64 4.76 3.10 -21.25
N ARG A 65 4.14 2.37 -20.32
CA ARG A 65 4.37 2.49 -18.87
C ARG A 65 5.43 1.52 -18.34
N GLN A 66 5.93 0.60 -19.17
CA GLN A 66 6.91 -0.43 -18.77
C GLN A 66 8.34 0.09 -18.63
N ASN A 67 8.68 1.24 -19.23
CA ASN A 67 10.02 1.82 -19.20
C ASN A 67 10.05 3.20 -18.51
N PRO A 68 9.85 3.25 -17.18
CA PRO A 68 9.77 4.52 -16.44
C PRO A 68 11.08 5.33 -16.47
N HIS A 69 12.23 4.67 -16.64
CA HIS A 69 13.55 5.31 -16.69
C HIS A 69 13.86 6.03 -18.01
N SER A 70 13.08 5.81 -19.07
CA SER A 70 13.25 6.50 -20.36
C SER A 70 12.75 7.94 -20.34
N LEU A 71 11.95 8.30 -19.32
CA LEU A 71 11.40 9.64 -19.17
C LEU A 71 12.38 10.50 -18.36
N LYS A 72 12.79 11.66 -18.91
CA LYS A 72 13.47 12.69 -18.11
C LYS A 72 12.50 13.17 -17.03
N ARG A 73 12.74 12.78 -15.78
CA ARG A 73 11.89 13.14 -14.63
C ARG A 73 12.59 14.16 -13.75
N THR A 74 11.90 15.25 -13.43
CA THR A 74 12.41 16.36 -12.60
C THR A 74 11.83 16.35 -11.19
N ASP A 75 11.60 15.17 -10.63
CA ASP A 75 10.87 14.99 -9.37
C ASP A 75 11.63 14.09 -8.38
N ILE A 76 10.93 13.20 -7.67
CA ILE A 76 11.51 12.29 -6.66
C ILE A 76 12.72 11.49 -7.19
N PHE A 77 12.78 11.17 -8.50
CA PHE A 77 13.89 10.44 -9.10
C PHE A 77 15.19 11.26 -9.23
N GLN A 78 15.11 12.59 -9.15
CA GLN A 78 16.27 13.49 -9.04
C GLN A 78 16.56 13.89 -7.59
N GLY A 79 15.68 13.51 -6.66
CA GLY A 79 15.85 13.78 -5.24
C GLY A 79 17.10 13.09 -4.68
N ARG A 80 17.80 13.78 -3.78
CA ARG A 80 19.01 13.25 -3.11
C ARG A 80 18.78 11.86 -2.53
N THR A 81 17.67 11.67 -1.81
CA THR A 81 17.32 10.41 -1.15
C THR A 81 17.22 9.25 -2.14
N TYR A 82 16.55 9.45 -3.29
CA TYR A 82 16.42 8.41 -4.31
C TYR A 82 17.79 8.06 -4.91
N CYS A 83 18.55 9.07 -5.31
CA CYS A 83 19.88 8.90 -5.88
C CYS A 83 20.89 8.22 -4.93
N GLU A 84 20.78 8.47 -3.62
CA GLU A 84 21.58 7.80 -2.60
C GLU A 84 21.15 6.34 -2.43
N LEU A 85 19.83 6.08 -2.34
CA LEU A 85 19.29 4.72 -2.25
C LEU A 85 19.73 3.85 -3.43
N CYS A 86 19.73 4.35 -4.66
CA CYS A 86 20.17 3.60 -5.84
C CYS A 86 21.63 3.12 -5.76
N LYS A 87 22.45 3.71 -4.88
CA LYS A 87 23.85 3.30 -4.66
C LYS A 87 23.97 2.26 -3.53
N CYS A 88 22.94 2.10 -2.71
CA CYS A 88 22.93 1.24 -1.54
C CYS A 88 22.41 -0.17 -1.89
N TYR A 89 23.05 -1.18 -1.30
CA TYR A 89 22.50 -2.54 -1.29
C TYR A 89 21.32 -2.64 -0.33
N ILE A 90 20.31 -3.43 -0.70
CA ILE A 90 19.13 -3.65 0.14
C ILE A 90 19.54 -4.41 1.40
N SER A 91 19.12 -3.93 2.57
CA SER A 91 19.34 -4.60 3.85
C SER A 91 18.01 -4.92 4.52
N VAL A 92 17.77 -6.20 4.83
CA VAL A 92 16.56 -6.68 5.51
C VAL A 92 16.98 -7.56 6.68
N ASN A 93 16.44 -7.28 7.88
CA ASN A 93 16.74 -8.06 9.09
C ASN A 93 18.26 -8.24 9.34
N ARG A 94 19.04 -7.16 9.15
CA ARG A 94 20.51 -7.14 9.27
C ARG A 94 21.27 -8.00 8.25
N LYS A 95 20.61 -8.49 7.20
CA LYS A 95 21.25 -9.19 6.07
C LYS A 95 21.23 -8.29 4.83
N THR A 96 22.39 -8.09 4.23
CA THR A 96 22.54 -7.34 2.98
C THR A 96 22.35 -8.28 1.79
N LEU A 97 21.44 -7.92 0.89
CA LEU A 97 21.18 -8.62 -0.37
C LEU A 97 22.20 -8.21 -1.44
N LYS A 98 22.34 -9.03 -2.48
CA LYS A 98 23.24 -8.76 -3.62
C LYS A 98 22.74 -7.70 -4.59
N MET A 99 21.52 -7.20 -4.40
CA MET A 99 20.86 -6.22 -5.27
C MET A 99 20.78 -4.86 -4.59
N LYS A 100 20.83 -3.80 -5.40
CA LYS A 100 20.65 -2.43 -4.93
C LYS A 100 19.17 -2.04 -4.92
N TYR A 101 18.84 -0.91 -4.30
CA TYR A 101 17.52 -0.32 -4.51
C TYR A 101 17.39 0.18 -5.95
N PHE A 102 16.26 -0.09 -6.60
CA PHE A 102 15.99 0.36 -7.98
C PHE A 102 17.09 -0.04 -8.98
N ASP A 103 17.56 -1.28 -8.87
CA ASP A 103 18.65 -1.86 -9.66
C ASP A 103 18.17 -2.23 -11.08
N THR A 104 16.87 -2.51 -11.25
CA THR A 104 16.29 -2.88 -12.55
C THR A 104 15.29 -1.84 -13.06
N PRO A 105 15.13 -1.69 -14.39
CA PRO A 105 14.13 -0.78 -14.95
C PRO A 105 12.68 -1.09 -14.57
N GLN A 106 12.42 -2.31 -14.11
CA GLN A 106 11.11 -2.79 -13.67
C GLN A 106 10.83 -2.47 -12.20
N ASP A 107 11.81 -1.94 -11.46
CA ASP A 107 11.62 -1.61 -10.05
C ASP A 107 10.67 -0.42 -9.88
N ILE A 108 9.72 -0.57 -8.97
CA ILE A 108 8.62 0.38 -8.77
C ILE A 108 8.85 1.19 -7.51
N ALA A 109 8.97 2.51 -7.66
CA ALA A 109 8.95 3.46 -6.56
C ALA A 109 7.50 3.78 -6.17
N LEU A 110 7.11 3.36 -4.96
CA LEU A 110 5.80 3.63 -4.38
C LEU A 110 5.93 4.63 -3.23
N GLY A 111 5.11 5.67 -3.25
CA GLY A 111 4.91 6.57 -2.11
C GLY A 111 3.73 6.11 -1.28
N LEU A 112 3.91 6.00 0.03
CA LEU A 112 2.83 5.72 0.97
C LEU A 112 2.37 7.01 1.64
N SER A 113 1.07 7.28 1.56
CA SER A 113 0.41 8.34 2.33
C SER A 113 -0.59 7.71 3.28
N THR A 114 -0.46 8.03 4.56
CA THR A 114 -1.38 7.63 5.62
C THR A 114 -1.81 8.91 6.34
N ASP A 115 -3.03 9.33 6.09
CA ASP A 115 -3.62 10.48 6.77
C ASP A 115 -4.96 10.08 7.38
N GLY A 116 -5.27 10.67 8.54
CA GLY A 116 -6.53 10.46 9.24
C GLY A 116 -7.46 11.61 8.94
N PHE A 117 -8.64 11.33 8.35
CA PHE A 117 -9.65 12.36 8.13
C PHE A 117 -11.00 11.96 8.72
N ALA A 118 -11.80 12.95 9.11
CA ALA A 118 -13.16 12.74 9.58
C ALA A 118 -14.15 13.07 8.45
N PRO A 119 -14.65 12.07 7.68
CA PRO A 119 -15.54 12.33 6.55
C PRO A 119 -16.87 13.00 6.93
N PHE A 120 -17.30 12.83 8.19
CA PHE A 120 -18.58 13.34 8.68
C PHE A 120 -18.39 14.11 9.99
N LYS A 121 -19.23 15.14 10.20
CA LYS A 121 -19.28 15.86 11.48
C LYS A 121 -19.78 14.93 12.58
N GLY A 122 -18.86 14.43 13.41
CA GLY A 122 -19.17 13.65 14.59
C GLY A 122 -17.92 12.97 15.18
N PRO A 123 -17.86 12.76 16.51
CA PRO A 123 -16.65 12.29 17.19
C PRO A 123 -16.26 10.84 16.90
N ARG A 124 -17.09 10.08 16.17
CA ARG A 124 -16.96 8.62 16.01
C ARG A 124 -16.71 8.15 14.57
N THR A 125 -16.54 9.07 13.63
CA THR A 125 -16.34 8.73 12.21
C THR A 125 -15.00 9.27 11.75
N THR A 126 -13.95 8.49 11.95
CA THR A 126 -12.61 8.72 11.40
C THR A 126 -12.32 7.66 10.35
N ALA A 127 -11.63 8.06 9.29
CA ALA A 127 -11.16 7.20 8.23
C ALA A 127 -9.65 7.40 8.08
N TRP A 128 -8.94 6.29 7.93
CA TRP A 128 -7.49 6.26 7.78
C TRP A 128 -7.15 5.61 6.43
N PRO A 129 -7.39 6.30 5.31
CA PRO A 129 -7.00 5.78 4.01
C PRO A 129 -5.49 5.57 3.96
N THR A 130 -5.08 4.38 3.53
CA THR A 130 -3.71 4.06 3.17
C THR A 130 -3.63 4.16 1.65
N ILE A 131 -3.02 5.23 1.14
CA ILE A 131 -2.96 5.52 -0.29
C ILE A 131 -1.55 5.24 -0.78
N LEU A 132 -1.43 4.48 -1.86
CA LEU A 132 -0.17 4.22 -2.54
C LEU A 132 -0.13 4.97 -3.86
N ILE A 133 0.91 5.78 -4.03
CA ILE A 133 1.16 6.56 -5.24
C ILE A 133 2.28 5.89 -6.01
N ASN A 134 2.00 5.49 -7.25
CA ASN A 134 3.02 4.94 -8.13
C ASN A 134 3.84 6.08 -8.75
N TYR A 135 5.05 6.32 -8.23
CA TYR A 135 5.92 7.36 -8.78
C TYR A 135 6.46 6.99 -10.16
N ASN A 136 6.40 5.73 -10.57
CA ASN A 136 6.81 5.34 -11.91
C ASN A 136 5.87 5.85 -13.02
N LEU A 137 4.78 6.54 -12.68
CA LEU A 137 3.96 7.27 -13.65
C LEU A 137 4.43 8.73 -13.80
N PRO A 138 4.25 9.37 -14.98
CA PRO A 138 4.42 10.81 -15.15
C PRO A 138 3.63 11.61 -14.11
N LEU A 139 4.14 12.76 -13.68
CA LEU A 139 3.52 13.56 -12.59
C LEU A 139 2.03 13.84 -12.84
N GLN A 140 1.68 14.18 -14.08
CA GLN A 140 0.32 14.44 -14.53
C GLN A 140 -0.60 13.22 -14.48
N ASP A 141 -0.08 12.00 -14.40
CA ASP A 141 -0.89 10.79 -14.34
C ASP A 141 -1.02 10.20 -12.93
N ARG A 142 -0.23 10.67 -11.96
CA ARG A 142 -0.16 10.04 -10.62
C ARG A 142 -1.41 10.18 -9.79
N THR A 143 -2.11 11.31 -9.92
CA THR A 143 -3.21 11.72 -9.01
C THR A 143 -4.53 11.93 -9.75
N HIS A 144 -4.59 11.68 -11.06
CA HIS A 144 -5.85 11.75 -11.79
C HIS A 144 -6.80 10.65 -11.32
N ILE A 145 -8.09 10.95 -11.15
CA ILE A 145 -9.12 9.96 -10.81
C ILE A 145 -9.17 8.79 -11.78
N LYS A 146 -8.72 8.97 -13.04
CA LYS A 146 -8.62 7.88 -14.03
C LYS A 146 -7.45 6.92 -13.75
N SER A 147 -6.49 7.37 -12.94
CA SER A 147 -5.28 6.65 -12.54
C SER A 147 -5.29 6.25 -11.07
N LEU A 148 -6.07 6.95 -10.24
CA LEU A 148 -6.46 6.56 -8.90
C LEU A 148 -7.54 5.50 -9.05
N LEU A 149 -7.20 4.28 -8.68
CA LEU A 149 -8.14 3.18 -8.59
C LEU A 149 -8.72 3.14 -7.17
#